data_AF-A0A1G4W7B2-F1
#
_entry.id   AF-A0A1G4W7B2-F1
#
_cell.length_a   1.000
_cell.length_b   1.000
_cell.length_c   1.000
_cell.angle_alpha   90.00
_cell.angle_beta   90.00
_cell.angle_gamma   90.00
#
_symmetry.space_group_name_H-M   'P 1'
#
loop_
_entity.id
_entity.type
_entity.pdbx_description
1 polymer ?
#
loop_
_entity_poly.entity_id
_entity_poly.type
_entity_poly.pdbx_seq_one_letter_code
_entity_poly.pdbx_strand_id
1 'polypeptide(L)'
;MVLSRFWLVIFISSIAFVVIGLFTGNSYSIDYVLNGKKDEPILISEKYLNEVPTFIKDSIEKAPENTIVINTIDTNPDTTYVYKNQTVKIFSGVQKSDGLLPTCKSTLLDLILPLIAYLAFFCGLMELLIISGASGKLAKVLSPVFVKVFPSIPKNHPSISYMTLNFAANFLGLDSAATPFGLKAMESLQEINPEKDKASDAQIMFMCLHASGLTLIATSIIGYRAAAGATNPADVMLPCIITSFIGTIAAFLIVGAKQRINFKSASLVAVLMALIAGIIGLLMYVNHLDLIGKNYFTSNLSALILVGIIAFTLIFSFRKEKQFTEANTTVFEAFVTGANNGIKTGVTIFPYVLGMLVAISLFRNSGLFEIISNWIAFIFSNMGVSKEITDALPVALLRPFSSAGSRGFLIDSMNTFGADSMTGRLSSIFQCSAESTFYVIAVYFGSVNIKNTRYALGTMLLVDVICVITAIFVASWFF
;
A
#
# COMPACT_ATOMS: atom_id res chain seq x y z
N MET A 1 -2.66 -14.25 -14.39
CA MET A 1 -2.06 -14.29 -15.75
C MET A 1 -1.69 -12.92 -16.31
N VAL A 2 -2.53 -11.87 -16.23
CA VAL A 2 -2.17 -10.54 -16.79
C VAL A 2 -1.06 -9.86 -15.98
N LEU A 3 -1.13 -9.92 -14.64
CA LEU A 3 -0.12 -9.30 -13.78
C LEU A 3 1.27 -9.96 -13.89
N SER A 4 1.33 -11.27 -14.05
CA SER A 4 2.63 -11.96 -14.26
C SER A 4 3.29 -11.53 -15.57
N ARG A 5 2.49 -11.19 -16.60
CA ARG A 5 3.00 -10.63 -17.86
C ARG A 5 3.49 -9.20 -17.70
N PHE A 6 2.81 -8.37 -16.90
CA PHE A 6 3.28 -7.01 -16.59
C PHE A 6 4.68 -7.01 -15.99
N TRP A 7 4.89 -7.81 -14.93
CA TRP A 7 6.20 -7.92 -14.29
C TRP A 7 7.27 -8.49 -15.21
N LEU A 8 6.92 -9.50 -16.01
CA LEU A 8 7.85 -10.07 -16.99
C LEU A 8 8.26 -9.04 -18.05
N VAL A 9 7.32 -8.22 -18.53
CA VAL A 9 7.60 -7.16 -19.50
C VAL A 9 8.54 -6.12 -18.90
N ILE A 10 8.26 -5.63 -17.68
CA ILE A 10 9.16 -4.70 -16.98
C ILE A 10 10.56 -5.31 -16.85
N PHE A 11 10.65 -6.57 -16.44
CA PHE A 11 11.93 -7.24 -16.23
C PHE A 11 12.71 -7.35 -17.55
N ILE A 12 12.08 -7.89 -18.60
CA ILE A 12 12.72 -8.07 -19.91
C ILE A 12 13.09 -6.73 -20.53
N SER A 13 12.21 -5.72 -20.46
CA SER A 13 12.50 -4.39 -21.01
C SER A 13 13.67 -3.71 -20.30
N SER A 14 13.78 -3.89 -18.98
CA SER A 14 14.88 -3.34 -18.18
C SER A 14 16.21 -4.02 -18.52
N ILE A 15 16.22 -5.36 -18.66
CA ILE A 15 17.41 -6.09 -19.15
C ILE A 15 17.79 -5.60 -20.54
N ALA A 16 16.84 -5.53 -21.47
CA ALA A 16 17.09 -5.10 -22.83
C ALA A 16 17.68 -3.68 -22.86
N PHE A 17 17.14 -2.75 -22.07
CA PHE A 17 17.62 -1.39 -21.99
C PHE A 17 19.05 -1.30 -21.45
N VAL A 18 19.38 -2.04 -20.39
CA VAL A 18 20.74 -2.12 -19.82
C VAL A 18 21.72 -2.72 -20.83
N VAL A 19 21.35 -3.82 -21.49
CA VAL A 19 22.20 -4.50 -22.47
C VAL A 19 22.45 -3.60 -23.68
N ILE A 20 21.41 -2.95 -24.20
CA ILE A 20 21.57 -1.97 -25.29
C ILE A 20 22.46 -0.82 -24.83
N GLY A 21 22.25 -0.27 -23.63
CA GLY A 21 23.05 0.82 -23.06
C GLY A 21 24.54 0.49 -22.95
N LEU A 22 24.87 -0.77 -22.61
CA LEU A 22 26.24 -1.27 -22.60
C LEU A 22 26.85 -1.27 -24.01
N PHE A 23 26.13 -1.80 -25.01
CA PHE A 23 26.64 -1.88 -26.39
C PHE A 23 26.65 -0.54 -27.13
N THR A 24 25.82 0.43 -26.72
CA THR A 24 25.83 1.80 -27.28
C THR A 24 26.83 2.73 -26.58
N GLY A 25 27.51 2.28 -25.53
CA GLY A 25 28.47 3.08 -24.77
C GLY A 25 27.85 4.09 -23.80
N ASN A 26 26.54 4.00 -23.53
CA ASN A 26 25.86 4.85 -22.55
C ASN A 26 26.09 4.38 -21.10
N SER A 27 26.44 3.10 -20.92
CA SER A 27 26.76 2.51 -19.62
C SER A 27 28.14 1.87 -19.67
N TYR A 28 29.04 2.24 -18.76
CA TYR A 28 30.40 1.71 -18.73
C TYR A 28 30.47 0.23 -18.30
N SER A 29 29.61 -0.15 -17.36
CA SER A 29 29.56 -1.50 -16.78
C SER A 29 28.13 -1.87 -16.45
N ILE A 30 27.80 -3.15 -16.41
CA ILE A 30 26.52 -3.64 -15.86
C ILE A 30 26.63 -3.98 -14.38
N ASP A 31 27.83 -3.91 -13.79
CA ASP A 31 28.08 -4.30 -12.41
C ASP A 31 27.26 -3.47 -11.42
N TYR A 32 27.05 -2.18 -11.70
CA TYR A 32 26.22 -1.32 -10.85
C TYR A 32 24.75 -1.80 -10.78
N VAL A 33 24.25 -2.45 -11.83
CA VAL A 33 22.89 -3.02 -11.87
C VAL A 33 22.79 -4.29 -11.02
N LEU A 34 23.88 -5.05 -10.90
CA LEU A 34 23.92 -6.33 -10.19
C LEU A 34 24.34 -6.16 -8.72
N ASN A 35 25.39 -5.38 -8.47
CA ASN A 35 26.12 -5.31 -7.21
C ASN A 35 26.15 -3.90 -6.58
N GLY A 36 25.82 -2.85 -7.33
CA GLY A 36 25.87 -1.47 -6.82
C GLY A 36 24.94 -1.28 -5.62
N LYS A 37 25.31 -0.45 -4.65
CA LYS A 37 24.41 -0.10 -3.55
C LYS A 37 23.87 1.31 -3.72
N LYS A 38 22.69 1.56 -3.17
CA LYS A 38 22.09 2.89 -3.14
C LYS A 38 23.09 3.93 -2.62
N ASP A 39 23.09 5.09 -3.25
CA ASP A 39 23.92 6.26 -2.94
C ASP A 39 25.44 6.09 -3.20
N GLU A 40 25.89 4.92 -3.71
CA GLU A 40 27.29 4.74 -4.16
C GLU A 40 27.55 5.48 -5.49
N PRO A 41 28.75 6.06 -5.70
CA PRO A 41 29.11 6.71 -6.96
C PRO A 41 29.09 5.74 -8.15
N ILE A 42 28.52 6.16 -9.27
CA ILE A 42 28.44 5.33 -10.48
C ILE A 42 29.68 5.54 -11.33
N LEU A 43 30.37 4.44 -11.67
CA LEU A 43 31.52 4.46 -12.57
C LEU A 43 31.06 4.69 -14.02
N ILE A 44 31.49 5.80 -14.62
CA ILE A 44 31.11 6.18 -15.99
C ILE A 44 32.23 5.97 -17.02
N SER A 45 33.49 5.86 -16.58
CA SER A 45 34.64 5.60 -17.46
C SER A 45 35.86 5.22 -16.63
N GLU A 46 36.76 4.42 -17.22
CA GLU A 46 38.14 4.29 -16.76
C GLU A 46 39.09 4.72 -17.89
N LYS A 47 40.14 5.44 -17.54
CA LYS A 47 41.15 5.94 -18.48
C LYS A 47 42.54 5.77 -17.90
N TYR A 48 43.55 5.64 -18.76
CA TYR A 48 44.93 5.72 -18.30
C TYR A 48 45.28 7.16 -17.88
N LEU A 49 46.29 7.32 -17.02
CA LEU A 49 46.67 8.64 -16.48
C LEU A 49 47.10 9.65 -17.56
N ASN A 50 47.56 9.17 -18.72
CA ASN A 50 47.93 9.98 -19.88
C ASN A 50 46.74 10.39 -20.77
N GLU A 51 45.56 9.82 -20.56
CA GLU A 51 44.35 10.08 -21.35
C GLU A 51 43.39 11.06 -20.65
N VAL A 52 43.70 11.44 -19.40
CA VAL A 52 42.98 12.49 -18.66
C VAL A 52 43.66 13.86 -18.87
N PRO A 53 42.90 14.97 -18.84
CA PRO A 53 43.45 16.31 -18.99
C PRO A 53 44.60 16.59 -18.01
N THR A 54 45.61 17.36 -18.44
CA THR A 54 46.81 17.64 -17.63
C THR A 54 46.49 18.23 -16.26
N PHE A 55 45.46 19.08 -16.19
CA PHE A 55 45.02 19.66 -14.91
C PHE A 55 44.49 18.60 -13.93
N ILE A 56 43.79 17.57 -14.41
CA ILE A 56 43.30 16.44 -13.59
C ILE A 56 44.48 15.65 -13.06
N LYS A 57 45.45 15.36 -13.92
CA LYS A 57 46.66 14.62 -13.56
C LYS A 57 47.44 15.34 -12.45
N ASP A 58 47.71 16.63 -12.65
CA ASP A 58 48.46 17.44 -11.67
C ASP A 58 47.70 17.61 -10.34
N SER A 59 46.36 17.64 -10.39
CA SER A 59 45.51 17.70 -9.20
C SER A 59 45.44 16.37 -8.45
N ILE A 60 45.37 15.23 -9.13
CA ILE A 60 45.40 13.90 -8.51
C ILE A 60 46.71 13.68 -7.75
N GLU A 61 47.85 14.04 -8.36
CA GLU A 61 49.18 13.89 -7.74
C GLU A 61 49.35 14.73 -6.46
N LYS A 62 48.57 15.81 -6.31
CA LYS A 62 48.61 16.72 -5.15
C LYS A 62 47.51 16.45 -4.12
N ALA A 63 46.55 15.57 -4.42
CA ALA A 63 45.39 15.35 -3.58
C ALA A 63 45.64 14.24 -2.54
N PRO A 64 45.07 14.37 -1.32
CA PRO A 64 45.07 13.27 -0.36
C PRO A 64 44.35 12.06 -0.97
N GLU A 65 44.93 10.88 -0.78
CA GLU A 65 44.40 9.59 -1.28
C GLU A 65 44.22 9.49 -2.81
N ASN A 66 44.91 10.32 -3.60
CA ASN A 66 44.83 10.35 -5.07
C ASN A 66 43.39 10.49 -5.61
N THR A 67 42.54 11.19 -4.87
CA THR A 67 41.12 11.38 -5.18
C THR A 67 40.83 12.86 -5.34
N ILE A 68 40.19 13.25 -6.45
CA ILE A 68 39.72 14.62 -6.65
C ILE A 68 38.23 14.63 -6.99
N VAL A 69 37.50 15.58 -6.41
CA VAL A 69 36.10 15.84 -6.73
C VAL A 69 36.05 17.18 -7.44
N ILE A 70 35.44 17.21 -8.63
CA ILE A 70 35.30 18.43 -9.42
C ILE A 70 33.81 18.72 -9.62
N ASN A 71 33.41 19.89 -9.14
CA ASN A 71 32.07 20.42 -9.29
C ASN A 71 32.07 21.39 -10.45
N THR A 72 31.65 20.92 -11.62
CA THR A 72 31.66 21.77 -12.81
C THR A 72 30.50 22.78 -12.82
N ILE A 73 29.34 22.51 -12.18
CA ILE A 73 28.16 23.39 -12.09
C ILE A 73 27.27 22.93 -10.91
N ASP A 74 26.59 23.84 -10.18
CA ASP A 74 25.59 23.52 -9.13
C ASP A 74 24.42 22.62 -9.60
N THR A 75 24.26 22.42 -10.92
CA THR A 75 23.16 21.68 -11.54
C THR A 75 23.55 20.29 -12.09
N ASN A 76 24.84 19.92 -12.09
CA ASN A 76 25.33 18.64 -12.62
C ASN A 76 25.92 17.81 -11.47
N PRO A 77 25.73 16.48 -11.40
CA PRO A 77 26.29 15.69 -10.31
C PRO A 77 27.83 15.74 -10.32
N ASP A 78 28.40 15.88 -9.13
CA ASP A 78 29.84 15.93 -8.88
C ASP A 78 30.56 14.80 -9.63
N THR A 79 31.66 15.15 -10.31
CA THR A 79 32.49 14.16 -11.00
C THR A 79 33.72 13.86 -10.15
N THR A 80 33.84 12.62 -9.71
CA THR A 80 34.93 12.17 -8.85
C THR A 80 35.93 11.36 -9.66
N TYR A 81 37.19 11.74 -9.60
CA TYR A 81 38.30 11.04 -10.23
C TYR A 81 39.11 10.34 -9.14
N VAL A 82 39.24 9.02 -9.23
CA VAL A 82 39.99 8.19 -8.28
C VAL A 82 41.10 7.48 -9.04
N TYR A 83 42.36 7.79 -8.74
CA TYR A 83 43.49 7.07 -9.32
C TYR A 83 43.82 5.82 -8.50
N LYS A 84 43.70 4.65 -9.13
CA LYS A 84 44.00 3.35 -8.52
C LYS A 84 44.50 2.39 -9.59
N ASN A 85 45.53 1.60 -9.26
CA ASN A 85 46.09 0.58 -10.15
C ASN A 85 46.43 1.09 -11.56
N GLN A 86 47.14 2.23 -11.66
CA GLN A 86 47.57 2.84 -12.93
C GLN A 86 46.44 3.36 -13.84
N THR A 87 45.20 3.38 -13.34
CA THR A 87 44.03 3.89 -14.05
C THR A 87 43.32 4.97 -13.24
N VAL A 88 42.70 5.92 -13.92
CA VAL A 88 41.82 6.93 -13.33
C VAL A 88 40.39 6.48 -13.56
N LYS A 89 39.71 6.14 -12.47
CA LYS A 89 38.28 5.83 -12.47
C LYS A 89 37.49 7.13 -12.34
N ILE A 90 36.57 7.35 -13.27
CA ILE A 90 35.73 8.54 -13.32
C ILE A 90 34.32 8.15 -12.90
N PHE A 91 33.86 8.73 -11.81
CA PHE A 91 32.52 8.53 -11.27
C PHE A 91 31.68 9.79 -11.48
N SER A 92 30.40 9.62 -11.77
CA SER A 92 29.47 10.75 -11.82
C SER A 92 28.08 10.28 -11.40
N GLY A 93 27.41 11.10 -10.58
CA GLY A 93 26.13 10.75 -9.99
C GLY A 93 26.24 9.62 -8.98
N VAL A 94 25.07 9.24 -8.45
CA VAL A 94 24.94 8.21 -7.43
C VAL A 94 23.86 7.21 -7.82
N GLN A 95 24.08 5.98 -7.41
CA GLN A 95 23.16 4.86 -7.59
C GLN A 95 21.81 5.18 -6.93
N LYS A 96 20.71 5.10 -7.69
CA LYS A 96 19.38 5.48 -7.20
C LYS A 96 18.72 4.40 -6.35
N SER A 97 19.05 3.13 -6.60
CA SER A 97 18.53 1.99 -5.86
C SER A 97 19.58 0.89 -5.80
N ASP A 98 19.51 0.07 -4.77
CA ASP A 98 20.32 -1.14 -4.65
C ASP A 98 20.26 -1.97 -5.93
N GLY A 99 21.38 -2.56 -6.32
CA GLY A 99 21.47 -3.53 -7.40
C GLY A 99 20.74 -4.83 -7.05
N LEU A 100 20.65 -5.72 -8.03
CA LEU A 100 19.88 -6.96 -7.92
C LEU A 100 20.26 -7.80 -6.69
N LEU A 101 21.55 -8.04 -6.45
CA LEU A 101 22.03 -8.89 -5.37
C LEU A 101 21.91 -8.22 -3.98
N PRO A 102 22.32 -6.93 -3.80
CA PRO A 102 22.04 -6.22 -2.55
C PRO A 102 20.55 -6.18 -2.21
N THR A 103 19.68 -5.96 -3.21
CA THR A 103 18.21 -5.95 -3.02
C THR A 103 17.70 -7.29 -2.48
N CYS A 104 18.22 -8.42 -2.95
CA CYS A 104 17.84 -9.74 -2.42
C CYS A 104 18.14 -9.85 -0.91
N LYS A 105 19.31 -9.37 -0.49
CA LYS A 105 19.76 -9.41 0.91
C LYS A 105 18.95 -8.47 1.78
N SER A 106 18.84 -7.19 1.39
CA SER A 106 18.14 -6.17 2.18
C SER A 106 16.65 -6.46 2.29
N THR A 107 16.03 -7.01 1.25
CA THR A 107 14.63 -7.46 1.29
C THR A 107 14.39 -8.48 2.40
N LEU A 108 15.29 -9.46 2.58
CA LEU A 108 15.11 -10.46 3.62
C LEU A 108 15.43 -9.89 5.01
N LEU A 109 16.61 -9.30 5.16
CA LEU A 109 17.15 -8.92 6.47
C LEU A 109 16.52 -7.65 7.03
N ASP A 110 16.39 -6.63 6.21
CA ASP A 110 16.05 -5.28 6.67
C ASP A 110 14.55 -5.03 6.60
N LEU A 111 13.81 -5.81 5.79
CA LEU A 111 12.37 -5.63 5.60
C LEU A 111 11.55 -6.82 6.12
N ILE A 112 11.80 -8.03 5.61
CA ILE A 112 10.92 -9.18 5.85
C ILE A 112 11.02 -9.69 7.28
N LEU A 113 12.21 -9.77 7.87
CA LEU A 113 12.38 -10.18 9.26
C LEU A 113 11.68 -9.21 10.25
N PRO A 114 11.87 -7.88 10.17
CA PRO A 114 11.09 -6.94 10.98
C PRO A 114 9.58 -7.04 10.72
N LEU A 115 9.17 -7.14 9.45
CA LEU A 115 7.76 -7.27 9.08
C LEU A 115 7.12 -8.51 9.70
N ILE A 116 7.79 -9.67 9.69
CA ILE A 116 7.31 -10.90 10.35
C ILE A 116 7.03 -10.65 11.83
N ALA A 117 7.92 -9.93 12.53
CA ALA A 117 7.73 -9.61 13.95
C ALA A 117 6.49 -8.74 14.17
N TYR A 118 6.31 -7.69 13.37
CA TYR A 118 5.13 -6.82 13.47
C TYR A 118 3.83 -7.54 13.11
N LEU A 119 3.84 -8.36 12.04
CA LEU A 119 2.69 -9.17 11.66
C LEU A 119 2.33 -10.19 12.74
N ALA A 120 3.32 -10.85 13.35
CA ALA A 120 3.09 -11.77 14.46
C ALA A 120 2.39 -11.06 15.63
N PHE A 121 2.87 -9.88 16.03
CA PHE A 121 2.25 -9.13 17.11
C PHE A 121 0.79 -8.75 16.80
N PHE A 122 0.55 -8.14 15.64
CA PHE A 122 -0.80 -7.70 15.27
C PHE A 122 -1.74 -8.88 15.02
N CYS A 123 -1.30 -9.95 14.38
CA CYS A 123 -2.11 -11.16 14.19
C CYS A 123 -2.46 -11.82 15.52
N GLY A 124 -1.57 -11.77 16.51
CA GLY A 124 -1.87 -12.21 17.88
C GLY A 124 -3.03 -11.43 18.50
N LEU A 125 -3.01 -10.09 18.41
CA LEU A 125 -4.11 -9.25 18.89
C LEU A 125 -5.43 -9.50 18.14
N MET A 126 -5.31 -9.71 16.83
CA MET A 126 -6.45 -10.01 15.96
C MET A 126 -7.15 -11.31 16.32
N GLU A 127 -6.40 -12.36 16.66
CA GLU A 127 -6.96 -13.64 17.11
C GLU A 127 -7.77 -13.47 18.41
N LEU A 128 -7.31 -12.60 19.31
CA LEU A 128 -8.05 -12.28 20.53
C LEU A 128 -9.41 -11.64 20.24
N LEU A 129 -9.48 -10.72 19.26
CA LEU A 129 -10.74 -10.09 18.83
C LEU A 129 -11.70 -11.09 18.17
N ILE A 130 -11.17 -12.09 17.48
CA ILE A 130 -11.96 -13.17 16.87
C ILE A 130 -12.61 -14.02 17.97
N ILE A 131 -11.81 -14.58 18.88
CA ILE A 131 -12.29 -15.53 19.90
C ILE A 131 -13.17 -14.84 20.95
N SER A 132 -12.85 -13.59 21.32
CA SER A 132 -13.71 -12.78 22.21
C SER A 132 -15.04 -12.33 21.55
N GLY A 133 -15.29 -12.72 20.29
CA GLY A 133 -16.52 -12.41 19.58
C GLY A 133 -16.70 -10.91 19.29
N ALA A 134 -15.63 -10.12 19.30
CA ALA A 134 -15.68 -8.68 19.02
C ALA A 134 -16.23 -8.42 17.61
N SER A 135 -15.77 -9.18 16.62
CA SER A 135 -16.27 -9.12 15.24
C SER A 135 -17.77 -9.44 15.16
N GLY A 136 -18.24 -10.48 15.85
CA GLY A 136 -19.67 -10.81 15.91
C GLY A 136 -20.51 -9.74 16.58
N LYS A 137 -19.99 -9.09 17.63
CA LYS A 137 -20.66 -7.95 18.28
C LYS A 137 -20.71 -6.73 17.37
N LEU A 138 -19.62 -6.44 16.65
CA LEU A 138 -19.58 -5.36 15.67
C LEU A 138 -20.55 -5.62 14.51
N ALA A 139 -20.59 -6.85 13.99
CA ALA A 139 -21.55 -7.25 12.95
C ALA A 139 -23.01 -7.03 13.40
N LYS A 140 -23.35 -7.34 14.65
CA LYS A 140 -24.68 -7.04 15.22
C LYS A 140 -24.98 -5.54 15.28
N VAL A 141 -23.99 -4.71 15.59
CA VAL A 141 -24.11 -3.23 15.60
C VAL A 141 -24.29 -2.69 14.18
N LEU A 142 -23.61 -3.26 13.18
CA LEU A 142 -23.69 -2.83 11.79
C LEU A 142 -24.93 -3.37 11.04
N SER A 143 -25.50 -4.49 11.49
CA SER A 143 -26.64 -5.16 10.83
C SER A 143 -27.84 -4.26 10.50
N PRO A 144 -28.31 -3.35 11.38
CA PRO A 144 -29.41 -2.44 11.06
C PRO A 144 -29.15 -1.54 9.86
N VAL A 145 -27.88 -1.19 9.61
CA VAL A 145 -27.46 -0.40 8.44
C VAL A 145 -27.51 -1.29 7.20
N PHE A 146 -26.95 -2.51 7.27
CA PHE A 146 -26.92 -3.45 6.14
C PHE A 146 -28.32 -3.83 5.65
N VAL A 147 -29.28 -4.09 6.54
CA VAL A 147 -30.66 -4.38 6.11
C VAL A 147 -31.27 -3.25 5.27
N LYS A 148 -30.85 -2.00 5.48
CA LYS A 148 -31.33 -0.84 4.71
C LYS A 148 -30.55 -0.59 3.43
N VAL A 149 -29.24 -0.85 3.46
CA VAL A 149 -28.36 -0.76 2.29
C VAL A 149 -28.71 -1.83 1.25
N PHE A 150 -29.24 -2.98 1.68
CA PHE A 150 -29.59 -4.11 0.83
C PHE A 150 -31.10 -4.41 0.84
N PRO A 151 -31.95 -3.52 0.27
CA PRO A 151 -33.41 -3.63 0.38
C PRO A 151 -34.01 -4.84 -0.37
N SER A 152 -33.29 -5.41 -1.33
CA SER A 152 -33.72 -6.58 -2.11
C SER A 152 -33.54 -7.91 -1.36
N ILE A 153 -32.84 -7.91 -0.21
CA ILE A 153 -32.61 -9.12 0.57
C ILE A 153 -33.73 -9.31 1.60
N PRO A 154 -34.30 -10.53 1.73
CA PRO A 154 -35.30 -10.82 2.75
C PRO A 154 -34.77 -10.53 4.17
N LYS A 155 -35.66 -10.03 5.05
CA LYS A 155 -35.31 -9.85 6.47
C LYS A 155 -34.86 -11.18 7.06
N ASN A 156 -33.79 -11.15 7.86
CA ASN A 156 -33.17 -12.32 8.51
C ASN A 156 -32.52 -13.34 7.57
N HIS A 157 -32.31 -13.01 6.29
CA HIS A 157 -31.56 -13.89 5.39
C HIS A 157 -30.08 -14.01 5.84
N PRO A 158 -29.48 -15.22 5.79
CA PRO A 158 -28.09 -15.45 6.23
C PRO A 158 -27.05 -14.56 5.55
N SER A 159 -27.29 -14.15 4.31
CA SER A 159 -26.40 -13.26 3.56
C SER A 159 -26.10 -11.95 4.30
N ILE A 160 -27.06 -11.36 5.03
CA ILE A 160 -26.81 -10.15 5.84
C ILE A 160 -25.76 -10.44 6.91
N SER A 161 -25.83 -11.59 7.57
CA SER A 161 -24.87 -11.98 8.61
C SER A 161 -23.49 -12.21 8.02
N TYR A 162 -23.37 -12.90 6.89
CA TYR A 162 -22.07 -13.10 6.25
C TYR A 162 -21.45 -11.79 5.74
N MET A 163 -22.25 -10.91 5.13
CA MET A 163 -21.76 -9.59 4.70
C MET A 163 -21.31 -8.75 5.90
N THR A 164 -22.11 -8.67 6.96
CA THR A 164 -21.75 -7.88 8.15
C THR A 164 -20.51 -8.42 8.86
N LEU A 165 -20.29 -9.74 8.87
CA LEU A 165 -19.06 -10.37 9.35
C LEU A 165 -17.86 -10.08 8.46
N ASN A 166 -18.02 -10.13 7.13
CA ASN A 166 -16.97 -9.76 6.18
C ASN A 166 -16.54 -8.30 6.40
N PHE A 167 -17.50 -7.37 6.50
CA PHE A 167 -17.22 -5.96 6.77
C PHE A 167 -16.61 -5.72 8.14
N ALA A 168 -17.12 -6.37 9.19
CA ALA A 168 -16.57 -6.24 10.53
C ALA A 168 -15.12 -6.78 10.60
N ALA A 169 -14.84 -7.88 9.88
CA ALA A 169 -13.50 -8.43 9.79
C ALA A 169 -12.54 -7.46 9.08
N ASN A 170 -12.90 -6.96 7.89
CA ASN A 170 -12.07 -5.99 7.16
C ASN A 170 -11.89 -4.69 7.97
N PHE A 171 -12.96 -4.19 8.59
CA PHE A 171 -12.92 -3.02 9.47
C PHE A 171 -11.89 -3.16 10.59
N LEU A 172 -11.78 -4.35 11.20
CA LEU A 172 -10.80 -4.62 12.26
C LEU A 172 -9.40 -4.99 11.72
N GLY A 173 -9.18 -5.05 10.42
CA GLY A 173 -7.91 -5.49 9.81
C GLY A 173 -7.71 -7.02 9.86
N LEU A 174 -8.81 -7.79 9.93
CA LEU A 174 -8.83 -9.26 9.94
C LEU A 174 -8.96 -9.83 8.52
N ASP A 175 -8.09 -9.42 7.59
CA ASP A 175 -8.23 -9.70 6.15
C ASP A 175 -8.35 -11.20 5.82
N SER A 176 -7.59 -12.03 6.54
CA SER A 176 -7.63 -13.49 6.41
C SER A 176 -8.98 -14.11 6.82
N ALA A 177 -9.68 -13.48 7.75
CA ALA A 177 -11.02 -13.88 8.17
C ALA A 177 -12.12 -13.26 7.30
N ALA A 178 -11.88 -12.08 6.71
CA ALA A 178 -12.86 -11.38 5.89
C ALA A 178 -13.21 -12.19 4.62
N THR A 179 -12.21 -12.68 3.89
CA THR A 179 -12.43 -13.33 2.57
C THR A 179 -13.36 -14.56 2.63
N PRO A 180 -13.20 -15.52 3.57
CA PRO A 180 -14.14 -16.64 3.70
C PRO A 180 -15.59 -16.22 3.95
N PHE A 181 -15.82 -15.19 4.77
CA PHE A 181 -17.17 -14.64 4.98
C PHE A 181 -17.70 -13.95 3.72
N GLY A 182 -16.81 -13.31 2.96
CA GLY A 182 -17.17 -12.65 1.70
C GLY A 182 -17.62 -13.63 0.63
N LEU A 183 -16.92 -14.75 0.47
CA LEU A 183 -17.31 -15.82 -0.44
C LEU A 183 -18.64 -16.46 -0.03
N LYS A 184 -18.82 -16.79 1.27
CA LYS A 184 -20.11 -17.29 1.78
C LYS A 184 -21.25 -16.30 1.60
N ALA A 185 -20.98 -15.00 1.75
CA ALA A 185 -21.96 -13.96 1.46
C ALA A 185 -22.34 -13.98 -0.02
N MET A 186 -21.36 -14.11 -0.92
CA MET A 186 -21.60 -14.16 -2.37
C MET A 186 -22.41 -15.40 -2.77
N GLU A 187 -22.06 -16.57 -2.24
CA GLU A 187 -22.81 -17.83 -2.40
C GLU A 187 -24.26 -17.68 -1.92
N SER A 188 -24.47 -17.15 -0.71
CA SER A 188 -25.81 -16.94 -0.15
C SER A 188 -26.62 -15.89 -0.92
N LEU A 189 -25.98 -14.83 -1.44
CA LEU A 189 -26.64 -13.88 -2.34
C LEU A 189 -27.00 -14.52 -3.69
N GLN A 190 -26.20 -15.48 -4.14
CA GLN A 190 -26.44 -16.20 -5.37
C GLN A 190 -27.63 -17.15 -5.27
N GLU A 191 -27.91 -17.75 -4.11
CA GLU A 191 -29.10 -18.60 -3.89
C GLU A 191 -30.39 -17.87 -4.24
N ILE A 192 -30.50 -16.60 -3.80
CA ILE A 192 -31.68 -15.74 -4.03
C ILE A 192 -31.61 -14.94 -5.34
N ASN A 193 -30.55 -15.08 -6.14
CA ASN A 193 -30.43 -14.41 -7.43
C ASN A 193 -31.34 -15.07 -8.49
N PRO A 194 -32.28 -14.35 -9.12
CA PRO A 194 -33.13 -14.90 -10.18
C PRO A 194 -32.35 -15.25 -11.47
N GLU A 195 -31.31 -14.48 -11.81
CA GLU A 195 -30.51 -14.65 -13.04
C GLU A 195 -29.09 -15.13 -12.66
N LYS A 196 -28.87 -16.46 -12.61
CA LYS A 196 -27.62 -17.05 -12.05
C LYS A 196 -26.33 -16.66 -12.79
N ASP A 197 -26.39 -16.27 -14.05
CA ASP A 197 -25.24 -15.86 -14.85
C ASP A 197 -24.98 -14.34 -14.82
N LYS A 198 -25.84 -13.56 -14.16
CA LYS A 198 -25.81 -12.10 -14.12
C LYS A 198 -25.82 -11.56 -12.70
N ALA A 199 -24.95 -10.61 -12.40
CA ALA A 199 -24.81 -10.04 -11.07
C ALA A 199 -26.10 -9.36 -10.58
N SER A 200 -26.59 -9.74 -9.41
CA SER A 200 -27.74 -9.09 -8.76
C SER A 200 -27.36 -7.74 -8.16
N ASP A 201 -28.34 -6.87 -7.91
CA ASP A 201 -28.09 -5.55 -7.31
C ASP A 201 -27.41 -5.66 -5.93
N ALA A 202 -27.78 -6.66 -5.14
CA ALA A 202 -27.15 -6.92 -3.85
C ALA A 202 -25.69 -7.36 -4.00
N GLN A 203 -25.38 -8.23 -4.97
CA GLN A 203 -24.00 -8.64 -5.23
C GLN A 203 -23.14 -7.45 -5.67
N ILE A 204 -23.65 -6.57 -6.55
CA ILE A 204 -22.92 -5.37 -7.00
C ILE A 204 -22.67 -4.42 -5.82
N MET A 205 -23.69 -4.12 -5.01
CA MET A 205 -23.54 -3.24 -3.85
C MET A 205 -22.52 -3.80 -2.85
N PHE A 206 -22.61 -5.09 -2.54
CA PHE A 206 -21.68 -5.76 -1.63
C PHE A 206 -20.23 -5.65 -2.13
N MET A 207 -20.01 -5.90 -3.42
CA MET A 207 -18.70 -5.82 -4.06
C MET A 207 -18.12 -4.41 -4.06
N CYS A 208 -18.92 -3.40 -4.43
CA CYS A 208 -18.45 -2.01 -4.45
C CYS A 208 -18.11 -1.48 -3.05
N LEU A 209 -18.89 -1.85 -2.03
CA LEU A 209 -18.59 -1.48 -0.64
C LEU A 209 -17.38 -2.25 -0.09
N HIS A 210 -17.14 -3.48 -0.55
CA HIS A 210 -15.95 -4.24 -0.16
C HIS A 210 -14.69 -3.67 -0.83
N ALA A 211 -14.82 -3.25 -2.09
CA ALA A 211 -13.73 -2.66 -2.86
C ALA A 211 -13.16 -1.39 -2.25
N SER A 212 -13.97 -0.61 -1.53
CA SER A 212 -13.52 0.64 -0.89
C SER A 212 -12.64 0.44 0.35
N GLY A 213 -12.30 -0.81 0.72
CA GLY A 213 -11.21 -1.12 1.66
C GLY A 213 -11.38 -0.47 3.03
N LEU A 214 -12.59 -0.45 3.59
CA LEU A 214 -12.84 0.17 4.90
C LEU A 214 -12.10 -0.58 6.01
N THR A 215 -10.94 -0.06 6.40
CA THR A 215 -10.06 -0.64 7.42
C THR A 215 -9.77 0.41 8.49
N LEU A 216 -10.15 0.12 9.75
CA LEU A 216 -9.82 0.96 10.90
C LEU A 216 -8.37 0.72 11.36
N ILE A 217 -7.94 -0.54 11.35
CA ILE A 217 -6.63 -0.96 11.86
C ILE A 217 -5.77 -1.42 10.69
N ALA A 218 -5.02 -0.49 10.11
CA ALA A 218 -4.12 -0.75 8.98
C ALA A 218 -2.82 -1.45 9.43
N THR A 219 -2.95 -2.62 10.09
CA THR A 219 -1.85 -3.36 10.75
C THR A 219 -0.66 -3.59 9.81
N SER A 220 -0.95 -4.01 8.56
CA SER A 220 0.08 -4.24 7.54
C SER A 220 0.82 -2.96 7.17
N ILE A 221 0.12 -1.82 7.05
CA ILE A 221 0.73 -0.52 6.69
C ILE A 221 1.64 -0.03 7.80
N ILE A 222 1.18 -0.13 9.06
CA ILE A 222 1.99 0.18 10.24
C ILE A 222 3.23 -0.72 10.26
N GLY A 223 3.08 -2.02 9.98
CA GLY A 223 4.19 -2.96 9.88
C GLY A 223 5.19 -2.62 8.78
N TYR A 224 4.74 -2.28 7.57
CA TYR A 224 5.62 -1.87 6.47
C TYR A 224 6.38 -0.58 6.79
N ARG A 225 5.70 0.42 7.37
CA ARG A 225 6.33 1.70 7.77
C ARG A 225 7.35 1.50 8.88
N ALA A 226 7.02 0.68 9.88
CA ALA A 226 7.95 0.35 10.97
C ALA A 226 9.18 -0.40 10.46
N ALA A 227 9.00 -1.38 9.56
CA ALA A 227 10.10 -2.10 8.93
C ALA A 227 10.97 -1.17 8.05
N ALA A 228 10.38 -0.16 7.43
CA ALA A 228 11.09 0.85 6.65
C ALA A 228 11.68 2.01 7.50
N GLY A 229 11.64 1.91 8.83
CA GLY A 229 12.28 2.89 9.73
C GLY A 229 11.51 4.21 9.92
N ALA A 230 10.18 4.22 9.73
CA ALA A 230 9.36 5.40 10.02
C ALA A 230 9.47 5.83 11.49
N THR A 231 9.58 7.14 11.74
CA THR A 231 9.66 7.70 13.09
C THR A 231 8.38 7.42 13.88
N ASN A 232 7.22 7.57 13.22
CA ASN A 232 5.93 7.18 13.74
C ASN A 232 5.18 6.34 12.70
N PRO A 233 5.24 5.01 12.78
CA PRO A 233 4.60 4.13 11.79
C PRO A 233 3.08 4.27 11.70
N ALA A 234 2.42 4.82 12.73
CA ALA A 234 0.98 4.98 12.79
C ALA A 234 0.47 6.33 12.27
N ASP A 235 1.34 7.30 11.96
CA ASP A 235 0.96 8.66 11.54
C ASP A 235 0.00 8.72 10.34
N VAL A 236 0.08 7.75 9.43
CA VAL A 236 -0.82 7.61 8.26
C VAL A 236 -2.20 7.04 8.60
N MET A 237 -2.40 6.48 9.79
CA MET A 237 -3.62 5.73 10.13
C MET A 237 -4.87 6.60 10.04
N LEU A 238 -4.83 7.82 10.58
CA LEU A 238 -5.97 8.72 10.52
C LEU A 238 -6.31 9.14 9.06
N PRO A 239 -5.34 9.59 8.24
CA PRO A 239 -5.55 9.77 6.80
C PRO A 239 -6.14 8.55 6.08
N CYS A 240 -5.67 7.34 6.41
CA CYS A 240 -6.18 6.09 5.83
C CYS A 240 -7.65 5.84 6.19
N ILE A 241 -8.02 6.05 7.46
CA ILE A 241 -9.40 5.93 7.94
C ILE A 241 -10.30 6.91 7.18
N ILE A 242 -9.92 8.19 7.12
CA ILE A 242 -10.70 9.22 6.42
C ILE A 242 -10.90 8.85 4.95
N THR A 243 -9.82 8.45 4.28
CA THR A 243 -9.85 8.13 2.84
C THR A 243 -10.74 6.91 2.56
N SER A 244 -10.61 5.83 3.33
CA SER A 244 -11.43 4.63 3.17
C SER A 244 -12.92 4.85 3.50
N PHE A 245 -13.23 5.70 4.49
CA PHE A 245 -14.60 6.14 4.75
C PHE A 245 -15.20 6.91 3.58
N ILE A 246 -14.47 7.88 3.02
CA ILE A 246 -14.92 8.64 1.85
C ILE A 246 -15.13 7.71 0.65
N GLY A 247 -14.21 6.77 0.40
CA GLY A 247 -14.37 5.75 -0.64
C GLY A 247 -15.62 4.89 -0.45
N THR A 248 -15.90 4.48 0.78
CA THR A 248 -17.09 3.68 1.12
C THR A 248 -18.39 4.47 0.94
N ILE A 249 -18.39 5.74 1.32
CA ILE A 249 -19.52 6.65 1.09
C ILE A 249 -19.73 6.84 -0.41
N ALA A 250 -18.67 7.07 -1.18
CA ALA A 250 -18.75 7.22 -2.63
C ALA A 250 -19.31 5.96 -3.31
N ALA A 251 -18.80 4.77 -2.96
CA ALA A 251 -19.31 3.50 -3.45
C ALA A 251 -20.81 3.34 -3.15
N PHE A 252 -21.21 3.60 -1.91
CA PHE A 252 -22.60 3.54 -1.49
C PHE A 252 -23.50 4.50 -2.28
N LEU A 253 -23.09 5.76 -2.45
CA LEU A 253 -23.87 6.78 -3.14
C LEU A 253 -23.98 6.50 -4.64
N ILE A 254 -22.88 6.12 -5.31
CA ILE A 254 -22.86 5.83 -6.75
C ILE A 254 -23.75 4.63 -7.06
N VAL A 255 -23.58 3.52 -6.32
CA VAL A 255 -24.38 2.31 -6.53
C VAL A 255 -25.83 2.56 -6.13
N GLY A 256 -26.07 3.22 -5.00
CA GLY A 256 -27.42 3.50 -4.53
C GLY A 256 -28.21 4.43 -5.46
N ALA A 257 -27.54 5.43 -6.06
CA ALA A 257 -28.14 6.25 -7.11
C ALA A 257 -28.49 5.43 -8.36
N LYS A 258 -27.58 4.55 -8.79
CA LYS A 258 -27.80 3.67 -9.95
C LYS A 258 -28.94 2.67 -9.72
N GLN A 259 -29.06 2.14 -8.51
CA GLN A 259 -30.09 1.18 -8.09
C GLN A 259 -31.39 1.86 -7.60
N ARG A 260 -31.42 3.19 -7.55
CA ARG A 260 -32.56 3.99 -7.04
C ARG A 260 -32.99 3.57 -5.61
N ILE A 261 -32.01 3.27 -4.76
CA ILE A 261 -32.26 2.94 -3.35
C ILE A 261 -32.90 4.14 -2.66
N ASN A 262 -33.97 3.90 -1.90
CA ASN A 262 -34.66 4.95 -1.18
C ASN A 262 -33.86 5.35 0.08
N PHE A 263 -33.06 6.41 -0.03
CA PHE A 263 -32.25 6.94 1.08
C PHE A 263 -33.08 7.63 2.18
N LYS A 264 -34.41 7.73 2.07
CA LYS A 264 -35.26 8.49 3.03
C LYS A 264 -35.35 7.89 4.43
N SER A 265 -34.66 6.79 4.71
CA SER A 265 -34.63 6.28 6.07
C SER A 265 -33.83 7.26 6.96
N ALA A 266 -34.53 7.93 7.88
CA ALA A 266 -33.95 8.97 8.73
C ALA A 266 -32.66 8.51 9.45
N SER A 267 -32.58 7.23 9.83
CA SER A 267 -31.38 6.68 10.46
C SER A 267 -30.16 6.58 9.54
N LEU A 268 -30.35 6.23 8.26
CA LEU A 268 -29.24 6.08 7.31
C LEU A 268 -28.69 7.45 6.92
N VAL A 269 -29.58 8.43 6.71
CA VAL A 269 -29.18 9.83 6.52
C VAL A 269 -28.48 10.35 7.76
N ALA A 270 -29.01 10.12 8.97
CA ALA A 270 -28.39 10.56 10.20
C ALA A 270 -26.98 9.99 10.39
N VAL A 271 -26.76 8.70 10.13
CA VAL A 271 -25.43 8.07 10.21
C VAL A 271 -24.47 8.65 9.18
N LEU A 272 -24.89 8.78 7.92
CA LEU A 272 -24.03 9.37 6.87
C LEU A 272 -23.68 10.82 7.18
N MET A 273 -24.66 11.62 7.58
CA MET A 273 -24.44 13.03 7.94
C MET A 273 -23.55 13.16 9.17
N ALA A 274 -23.70 12.29 10.18
CA ALA A 274 -22.82 12.28 11.33
C ALA A 274 -21.37 11.92 10.97
N LEU A 275 -21.17 10.93 10.11
CA LEU A 275 -19.83 10.55 9.62
C LEU A 275 -19.19 11.69 8.81
N ILE A 276 -19.93 12.26 7.87
CA ILE A 276 -19.47 13.39 7.04
C ILE A 276 -19.15 14.60 7.93
N ALA A 277 -20.02 14.95 8.87
CA ALA A 277 -19.79 16.05 9.82
C ALA A 277 -18.57 15.79 10.72
N GLY A 278 -18.36 14.55 11.16
CA GLY A 278 -17.18 14.17 11.93
C GLY A 278 -15.88 14.33 11.14
N ILE A 279 -15.86 13.85 9.89
CA ILE A 279 -14.69 14.00 8.99
C ILE A 279 -14.42 15.48 8.72
N ILE A 280 -15.45 16.24 8.33
CA ILE A 280 -15.31 17.67 8.04
C ILE A 280 -14.86 18.44 9.28
N GLY A 281 -15.47 18.20 10.44
CA GLY A 281 -15.09 18.85 11.69
C GLY A 281 -13.64 18.57 12.08
N LEU A 282 -13.19 17.33 11.90
CA LEU A 282 -11.79 16.95 12.12
C LEU A 282 -10.86 17.65 11.13
N LEU A 283 -11.18 17.66 9.84
CA LEU A 283 -10.37 18.35 8.81
C LEU A 283 -10.31 19.86 9.07
N MET A 284 -11.41 20.49 9.48
CA MET A 284 -11.46 21.90 9.86
C MET A 284 -10.58 22.19 11.08
N TYR A 285 -10.62 21.33 12.10
CA TYR A 285 -9.75 21.46 13.27
C TYR A 285 -8.27 21.36 12.88
N VAL A 286 -7.90 20.34 12.10
CA VAL A 286 -6.52 20.15 11.60
C VAL A 286 -6.08 21.35 10.75
N ASN A 287 -6.99 21.96 9.98
CA ASN A 287 -6.67 23.12 9.15
C ASN A 287 -6.36 24.39 9.94
N HIS A 288 -6.85 24.49 11.18
CA HIS A 288 -6.53 25.63 12.05
C HIS A 288 -5.11 25.54 12.63
N LEU A 289 -4.51 24.35 12.62
CA LEU A 289 -3.16 24.12 13.11
C LEU A 289 -2.12 24.50 12.06
N ASP A 290 -0.98 25.02 12.53
CA ASP A 290 0.22 25.19 11.70
C ASP A 290 0.88 23.83 11.38
N LEU A 291 1.93 23.82 10.55
CA LEU A 291 2.55 22.56 10.11
C LEU A 291 3.10 21.73 11.29
N ILE A 292 3.63 22.38 12.32
CA ILE A 292 4.14 21.71 13.53
C ILE A 292 2.97 21.11 14.31
N GLY A 293 1.91 21.89 14.52
CA GLY A 293 0.68 21.47 15.20
C GLY A 293 -0.01 20.32 14.48
N LYS A 294 -0.08 20.35 13.14
CA LYS A 294 -0.64 19.26 12.32
C LYS A 294 0.11 17.96 12.53
N ASN A 295 1.44 17.98 12.42
CA ASN A 295 2.28 16.81 12.62
C ASN A 295 2.17 16.28 14.06
N TYR A 296 2.18 17.16 15.05
CA TYR A 296 2.03 16.80 16.45
C TYR A 296 0.67 16.17 16.74
N PHE A 297 -0.43 16.80 16.32
CA PHE A 297 -1.78 16.29 16.53
C PHE A 297 -1.99 14.95 15.84
N THR A 298 -1.63 14.85 14.56
CA THR A 298 -1.83 13.65 13.75
C THR A 298 -1.04 12.47 14.29
N SER A 299 0.21 12.70 14.69
CA SER A 299 1.07 11.68 15.27
C SER A 299 0.53 11.16 16.60
N ASN A 300 0.17 12.07 17.51
CA ASN A 300 -0.32 11.70 18.83
C ASN A 300 -1.72 11.07 18.78
N LEU A 301 -2.62 11.61 17.97
CA LEU A 301 -3.96 11.04 17.81
C LEU A 301 -3.89 9.63 17.22
N SER A 302 -3.05 9.44 16.19
CA SER A 302 -2.88 8.10 15.60
C SER A 302 -2.24 7.12 16.58
N ALA A 303 -1.20 7.52 17.33
CA ALA A 303 -0.60 6.70 18.37
C ALA A 303 -1.61 6.36 19.49
N LEU A 304 -2.42 7.33 19.92
CA LEU A 304 -3.44 7.14 20.94
C LEU A 304 -4.54 6.18 20.48
N ILE A 305 -4.99 6.29 19.23
CA ILE A 305 -5.96 5.35 18.66
C ILE A 305 -5.37 3.94 18.64
N LEU A 306 -4.10 3.78 18.24
CA LEU A 306 -3.42 2.47 18.23
C LEU A 306 -3.31 1.86 19.63
N VAL A 307 -2.81 2.62 20.61
CA VAL A 307 -2.72 2.19 22.02
C VAL A 307 -4.13 1.89 22.58
N GLY A 308 -5.12 2.71 22.23
CA GLY A 308 -6.51 2.51 22.61
C GLY A 308 -7.09 1.21 22.08
N ILE A 309 -6.80 0.85 20.81
CA ILE A 309 -7.19 -0.43 20.19
C ILE A 309 -6.53 -1.60 20.91
N ILE A 310 -5.23 -1.50 21.22
CA ILE A 310 -4.50 -2.56 21.93
C ILE A 310 -5.10 -2.75 23.33
N ALA A 311 -5.26 -1.66 24.09
CA ALA A 311 -5.84 -1.70 25.43
C ALA A 311 -7.27 -2.24 25.40
N PHE A 312 -8.09 -1.78 24.45
CA PHE A 312 -9.44 -2.28 24.23
C PHE A 312 -9.44 -3.79 23.96
N THR A 313 -8.56 -4.26 23.07
CA THR A 313 -8.45 -5.68 22.71
C THR A 313 -8.12 -6.53 23.93
N LEU A 314 -7.12 -6.13 24.72
CA LEU A 314 -6.69 -6.87 25.90
C LEU A 314 -7.77 -6.86 26.99
N ILE A 315 -8.34 -5.70 27.31
CA ILE A 315 -9.40 -5.57 28.32
C ILE A 315 -10.65 -6.34 27.90
N PHE A 316 -11.05 -6.24 26.63
CA PHE A 316 -12.23 -6.94 26.11
C PHE A 316 -12.04 -8.45 26.15
N SER A 317 -10.85 -8.93 25.79
CA SER A 317 -10.50 -10.36 25.85
C SER A 317 -10.49 -10.89 27.28
N PHE A 318 -9.92 -10.13 28.22
CA PHE A 318 -9.95 -10.47 29.64
C PHE A 318 -11.39 -10.54 30.17
N ARG A 319 -12.24 -9.56 29.85
CA ARG A 319 -13.67 -9.58 30.24
C ARG A 319 -14.48 -10.71 29.61
N LYS A 320 -13.96 -11.31 28.54
CA LYS A 320 -14.60 -12.39 27.77
C LYS A 320 -13.87 -13.72 27.91
N GLU A 321 -13.08 -13.89 28.96
CA GLU A 321 -12.30 -15.11 29.23
C GLU A 321 -13.12 -16.41 29.09
N LYS A 322 -14.40 -16.40 29.48
CA LYS A 322 -15.32 -17.55 29.30
C LYS A 322 -15.37 -18.06 27.85
N GLN A 323 -15.34 -17.17 26.85
CA GLN A 323 -15.37 -17.56 25.44
C GLN A 323 -14.09 -18.26 25.00
N PHE A 324 -12.95 -17.93 25.62
CA PHE A 324 -11.69 -18.63 25.38
C PHE A 324 -11.76 -20.04 25.98
N THR A 325 -12.29 -20.17 27.21
CA THR A 325 -12.53 -21.47 27.83
C THR A 325 -13.48 -22.34 27.01
N GLU A 326 -14.58 -21.77 26.49
CA GLU A 326 -15.53 -22.45 25.59
C GLU A 326 -14.86 -22.88 24.26
N ALA A 327 -13.88 -22.12 23.79
CA ALA A 327 -13.05 -22.45 22.63
C ALA A 327 -11.88 -23.40 22.96
N ASN A 328 -11.79 -23.94 24.18
CA ASN A 328 -10.71 -24.79 24.67
C ASN A 328 -9.31 -24.18 24.51
N THR A 329 -9.18 -22.87 24.76
CA THR A 329 -7.90 -22.14 24.72
C THR A 329 -7.81 -21.14 25.86
N THR A 330 -6.60 -20.67 26.17
CA THR A 330 -6.39 -19.47 27.01
C THR A 330 -6.21 -18.21 26.17
N VAL A 331 -6.30 -17.02 26.80
CA VAL A 331 -6.01 -15.74 26.14
C VAL A 331 -4.58 -15.72 25.59
N PHE A 332 -3.61 -16.25 26.35
CA PHE A 332 -2.22 -16.27 25.91
C PHE A 332 -2.00 -17.25 24.74
N GLU A 333 -2.55 -18.47 24.81
CA GLU A 333 -2.44 -19.45 23.72
C GLU A 333 -3.12 -18.97 22.43
N ALA A 334 -4.27 -18.29 22.56
CA ALA A 334 -4.93 -17.63 21.45
C ALA A 334 -4.02 -16.57 20.80
N PHE A 335 -3.40 -15.71 21.61
CA PHE A 335 -2.43 -14.74 21.11
C PHE A 335 -1.25 -15.42 20.38
N VAL A 336 -0.67 -16.49 20.95
CA VAL A 336 0.44 -17.24 20.32
C VAL A 336 -0.01 -17.89 19.00
N THR A 337 -1.22 -18.42 18.96
CA THR A 337 -1.82 -19.00 17.75
C THR A 337 -1.96 -17.95 16.65
N GLY A 338 -2.50 -16.77 17.00
CA GLY A 338 -2.56 -15.63 16.09
C GLY A 338 -1.18 -15.16 15.64
N ALA A 339 -0.21 -15.10 16.55
CA ALA A 339 1.16 -14.70 16.22
C ALA A 339 1.83 -15.65 15.23
N ASN A 340 1.61 -16.96 15.37
CA ASN A 340 2.07 -17.95 14.41
C ASN A 340 1.44 -17.76 13.01
N ASN A 341 0.17 -17.36 12.94
CA ASN A 341 -0.47 -16.99 11.67
C ASN A 341 0.21 -15.76 11.03
N GLY A 342 0.63 -14.79 11.84
CA GLY A 342 1.43 -13.65 11.36
C GLY A 342 2.79 -14.06 10.78
N ILE A 343 3.49 -15.01 11.42
CA ILE A 343 4.75 -15.56 10.91
C ILE A 343 4.53 -16.24 9.55
N LYS A 344 3.53 -17.14 9.46
CA LYS A 344 3.17 -17.82 8.20
C LYS A 344 2.84 -16.82 7.09
N THR A 345 2.15 -15.73 7.44
CA THR A 345 1.80 -14.66 6.49
C THR A 345 3.06 -13.99 5.95
N GLY A 346 4.01 -13.61 6.81
CA GLY A 346 5.28 -13.02 6.36
C GLY A 346 6.11 -13.97 5.48
N VAL A 347 6.19 -15.26 5.82
CA VAL A 347 6.83 -16.29 4.99
C VAL A 347 6.15 -16.43 3.63
N THR A 348 4.82 -16.36 3.59
CA THR A 348 4.04 -16.44 2.34
C THR A 348 4.24 -15.22 1.47
N ILE A 349 4.39 -14.02 2.06
CA ILE A 349 4.57 -12.76 1.35
C ILE A 349 5.99 -12.61 0.78
N PHE A 350 7.00 -13.19 1.45
CA PHE A 350 8.41 -13.03 1.10
C PHE A 350 8.74 -13.27 -0.38
N PRO A 351 8.39 -14.42 -1.02
CA PRO A 351 8.76 -14.66 -2.41
C PRO A 351 8.20 -13.61 -3.37
N TYR A 352 7.00 -13.10 -3.09
CA TYR A 352 6.38 -12.06 -3.91
C TYR A 352 7.13 -10.74 -3.76
N VAL A 353 7.38 -10.30 -2.52
CA VAL A 353 8.09 -9.03 -2.25
C VAL A 353 9.50 -9.07 -2.82
N LEU A 354 10.23 -10.18 -2.64
CA LEU A 354 11.55 -10.38 -3.21
C LEU A 354 11.54 -10.24 -4.74
N GLY A 355 10.68 -10.99 -5.43
CA GLY A 355 10.60 -10.93 -6.89
C GLY A 355 10.24 -9.54 -7.41
N MET A 356 9.32 -8.85 -6.74
CA MET A 356 8.91 -7.50 -7.12
C MET A 356 10.00 -6.46 -6.87
N LEU A 357 10.65 -6.47 -5.70
CA LEU A 357 11.71 -5.50 -5.39
C LEU A 357 12.94 -5.70 -6.27
N VAL A 358 13.29 -6.94 -6.60
CA VAL A 358 14.35 -7.23 -7.59
C VAL A 358 13.98 -6.69 -8.97
N ALA A 359 12.74 -6.88 -9.42
CA ALA A 359 12.28 -6.34 -10.69
C ALA A 359 12.27 -4.80 -10.71
N ILE A 360 11.85 -4.17 -9.61
CA ILE A 360 11.85 -2.71 -9.47
C ILE A 360 13.28 -2.17 -9.41
N SER A 361 14.18 -2.80 -8.66
CA SER A 361 15.61 -2.48 -8.61
C SER A 361 16.20 -2.45 -10.02
N LEU A 362 15.98 -3.52 -10.79
CA LEU A 362 16.44 -3.59 -12.18
C LEU A 362 15.82 -2.48 -13.05
N PHE A 363 14.52 -2.24 -12.90
CA PHE A 363 13.79 -1.22 -13.66
C PHE A 363 14.30 0.19 -13.39
N ARG A 364 14.61 0.52 -12.15
CA ARG A 364 15.17 1.81 -11.75
C ARG A 364 16.62 1.97 -12.16
N ASN A 365 17.45 0.95 -11.92
CA ASN A 365 18.86 1.00 -12.30
C ASN A 365 19.07 0.94 -13.82
N SER A 366 18.06 0.50 -14.59
CA SER A 366 18.07 0.63 -16.05
C SER A 366 17.89 2.07 -16.54
N GLY A 367 17.31 2.97 -15.74
CA GLY A 367 16.93 4.33 -16.17
C GLY A 367 15.61 4.40 -16.94
N LEU A 368 14.98 3.25 -17.24
CA LEU A 368 13.67 3.22 -17.90
C LEU A 368 12.56 3.77 -17.01
N PHE A 369 12.64 3.54 -15.69
CA PHE A 369 11.71 4.11 -14.73
C PHE A 369 11.72 5.64 -14.77
N GLU A 370 12.89 6.25 -14.81
CA GLU A 370 13.10 7.70 -14.80
C GLU A 370 12.58 8.34 -16.07
N ILE A 371 12.76 7.68 -17.23
CA ILE A 371 12.13 8.13 -18.48
C ILE A 371 10.61 8.18 -18.27
N ILE A 372 10.01 7.07 -17.84
CA ILE A 372 8.55 7.00 -17.65
C ILE A 372 8.06 7.99 -16.58
N SER A 373 8.75 8.08 -15.44
CA SER A 373 8.37 8.97 -14.34
C SER A 373 8.50 10.43 -14.73
N ASN A 374 9.53 10.82 -15.48
CA ASN A 374 9.69 12.19 -15.97
C ASN A 374 8.59 12.56 -16.99
N TRP A 375 8.18 11.63 -17.84
CA TRP A 375 7.04 11.85 -18.76
C TRP A 375 5.74 12.06 -17.99
N ILE A 376 5.48 11.23 -16.98
CA ILE A 376 4.31 11.39 -16.09
C ILE A 376 4.41 12.73 -15.35
N ALA A 377 5.54 13.01 -14.71
CA ALA A 377 5.77 14.23 -13.96
C ALA A 377 5.58 15.48 -14.83
N PHE A 378 6.04 15.48 -16.08
CA PHE A 378 5.83 16.59 -17.02
C PHE A 378 4.34 16.84 -17.31
N ILE A 379 3.57 15.77 -17.54
CA ILE A 379 2.12 15.90 -17.78
C ILE A 379 1.42 16.47 -16.54
N PHE A 380 1.75 15.95 -15.36
CA PHE A 380 1.12 16.32 -14.11
C PHE A 380 1.60 17.67 -13.55
N SER A 381 2.84 18.08 -13.81
CA SER A 381 3.35 19.40 -13.42
C SER A 381 2.62 20.52 -14.16
N ASN A 382 2.24 20.28 -15.43
CA ASN A 382 1.41 21.21 -16.21
C ASN A 382 -0.01 21.35 -15.63
N MET A 383 -0.44 20.40 -14.80
CA MET A 383 -1.70 20.44 -14.05
C MET A 383 -1.53 20.98 -12.62
N GLY A 384 -0.32 21.41 -12.25
CA GLY A 384 0.00 21.92 -10.90
C GLY A 384 0.20 20.83 -9.84
N VAL A 385 0.40 19.56 -10.23
CA VAL A 385 0.65 18.46 -9.28
C VAL A 385 2.14 18.39 -8.94
N SER A 386 2.46 18.28 -7.65
CA SER A 386 3.85 18.20 -7.17
C SER A 386 4.50 16.87 -7.53
N LYS A 387 5.85 16.89 -7.63
CA LYS A 387 6.64 15.70 -7.97
C LYS A 387 6.43 14.55 -6.96
N GLU A 388 6.31 14.88 -5.68
CA GLU A 388 6.08 13.91 -4.60
C GLU A 388 4.78 13.12 -4.79
N ILE A 389 3.74 13.76 -5.31
CA ILE A 389 2.48 13.08 -5.64
C ILE A 389 2.68 12.17 -6.85
N THR A 390 3.37 12.65 -7.89
CA THR A 390 3.63 11.85 -9.10
C THR A 390 4.49 10.62 -8.83
N ASP A 391 5.44 10.72 -7.90
CA ASP A 391 6.31 9.62 -7.49
C ASP A 391 5.53 8.51 -6.75
N ALA A 392 4.36 8.84 -6.15
CA ALA A 392 3.48 7.88 -5.47
C ALA A 392 2.42 7.24 -6.40
N LEU A 393 2.18 7.80 -7.59
CA LEU A 393 1.16 7.31 -8.53
C LEU A 393 1.32 5.84 -8.96
N PRO A 394 2.53 5.26 -9.09
CA PRO A 394 2.67 3.84 -9.44
C PRO A 394 1.90 2.91 -8.48
N VAL A 395 1.84 3.25 -7.18
CA VAL A 395 1.07 2.49 -6.18
C VAL A 395 -0.42 2.56 -6.48
N ALA A 396 -0.94 3.76 -6.71
CA ALA A 396 -2.34 4.00 -7.06
C ALA A 396 -2.76 3.28 -8.36
N LEU A 397 -1.92 3.34 -9.40
CA LEU A 397 -2.21 2.73 -10.70
C LEU A 397 -2.24 1.20 -10.64
N LEU A 398 -1.38 0.59 -9.82
CA LEU A 398 -1.31 -0.87 -9.69
C LEU A 398 -2.34 -1.43 -8.70
N ARG A 399 -2.85 -0.61 -7.79
CA ARG A 399 -3.76 -1.05 -6.72
C ARG A 399 -4.98 -1.84 -7.25
N PRO A 400 -5.73 -1.38 -8.28
CA PRO A 400 -6.89 -2.12 -8.78
C PRO A 400 -6.54 -3.50 -9.35
N PHE A 401 -5.33 -3.66 -9.89
CA PHE A 401 -4.87 -4.88 -10.53
C PHE A 401 -4.22 -5.85 -9.55
N SER A 402 -3.48 -5.33 -8.57
CA SER A 402 -2.71 -6.15 -7.64
C SER A 402 -2.35 -5.45 -6.35
N SER A 403 -2.88 -6.01 -5.27
CA SER A 403 -2.47 -5.66 -3.92
C SER A 403 -1.00 -6.01 -3.63
N ALA A 404 -0.50 -7.12 -4.18
CA ALA A 404 0.92 -7.46 -4.04
C ALA A 404 1.81 -6.48 -4.82
N GLY A 405 1.45 -6.18 -6.06
CA GLY A 405 2.21 -5.28 -6.92
C GLY A 405 2.30 -3.86 -6.36
N SER A 406 1.17 -3.31 -5.90
CA SER A 406 1.14 -2.00 -5.26
C SER A 406 1.99 -1.95 -3.98
N ARG A 407 2.03 -3.05 -3.19
CA ARG A 407 2.92 -3.15 -2.01
C ARG A 407 4.40 -3.08 -2.38
N GLY A 408 4.81 -3.71 -3.48
CA GLY A 408 6.19 -3.63 -3.96
C GLY A 408 6.61 -2.17 -4.22
N PHE A 409 5.78 -1.41 -4.92
CA PHE A 409 6.02 0.02 -5.17
C PHE A 409 5.90 0.89 -3.92
N LEU A 410 5.02 0.56 -2.97
CA LEU A 410 4.97 1.23 -1.67
C LEU A 410 6.32 1.10 -0.94
N ILE A 411 6.85 -0.12 -0.86
CA ILE A 411 8.10 -0.39 -0.15
C ILE A 411 9.27 0.27 -0.88
N ASP A 412 9.31 0.20 -2.22
CA ASP A 412 10.30 0.92 -3.02
C ASP A 412 10.24 2.44 -2.77
N SER A 413 9.04 3.03 -2.71
CA SER A 413 8.85 4.43 -2.38
C SER A 413 9.44 4.77 -1.00
N MET A 414 9.22 3.94 0.02
CA MET A 414 9.76 4.19 1.36
C MET A 414 11.28 4.03 1.40
N ASN A 415 11.84 3.02 0.73
CA ASN A 415 13.28 2.81 0.64
C ASN A 415 13.98 3.93 -0.14
N THR A 416 13.29 4.53 -1.11
CA THR A 416 13.85 5.56 -1.98
C THR A 416 13.76 6.94 -1.36
N PHE A 417 12.55 7.36 -1.02
CA PHE A 417 12.24 8.73 -0.61
C PHE A 417 12.20 8.88 0.92
N GLY A 418 12.20 7.76 1.66
CA GLY A 418 12.02 7.71 3.11
C GLY A 418 10.57 7.44 3.49
N ALA A 419 10.35 6.68 4.56
CA ALA A 419 9.01 6.33 5.03
C ALA A 419 8.19 7.55 5.50
N ASP A 420 8.85 8.56 6.08
CA ASP A 420 8.21 9.79 6.56
C ASP A 420 8.06 10.88 5.48
N SER A 421 8.54 10.62 4.25
CA SER A 421 8.34 11.54 3.11
C SER A 421 6.86 11.61 2.71
N MET A 422 6.48 12.72 2.06
CA MET A 422 5.14 12.87 1.47
C MET A 422 4.82 11.72 0.51
N THR A 423 5.76 11.33 -0.35
CA THR A 423 5.62 10.18 -1.27
C THR A 423 5.38 8.87 -0.52
N GLY A 424 6.15 8.60 0.55
CA GLY A 424 6.02 7.38 1.36
C GLY A 424 4.70 7.31 2.13
N ARG A 425 4.25 8.45 2.69
CA ARG A 425 2.96 8.58 3.39
C ARG A 425 1.78 8.46 2.42
N LEU A 426 1.81 9.15 1.29
CA LEU A 426 0.77 9.07 0.26
C LEU A 426 0.68 7.66 -0.33
N SER A 427 1.81 7.02 -0.62
CA SER A 427 1.86 5.61 -1.04
C SER A 427 1.21 4.69 0.00
N SER A 428 1.44 4.95 1.29
CA SER A 428 0.83 4.18 2.39
C SER A 428 -0.69 4.35 2.41
N ILE A 429 -1.18 5.58 2.18
CA ILE A 429 -2.61 5.89 2.10
C ILE A 429 -3.22 5.18 0.88
N PHE A 430 -2.63 5.29 -0.32
CA PHE A 430 -3.12 4.58 -1.51
C PHE A 430 -3.26 3.08 -1.28
N GLN A 431 -2.25 2.48 -0.65
CA GLN A 431 -2.24 1.05 -0.33
C GLN A 431 -3.37 0.66 0.64
N CYS A 432 -3.79 1.57 1.52
CA CYS A 432 -4.87 1.33 2.47
C CYS A 432 -6.27 1.68 1.93
N SER A 433 -6.38 2.48 0.86
CA SER A 433 -7.63 3.17 0.51
C SER A 433 -8.66 2.36 -0.27
N ALA A 434 -8.25 1.23 -0.86
CA ALA A 434 -9.10 0.41 -1.72
C ALA A 434 -8.54 -1.01 -1.78
N GLU A 435 -9.32 -1.99 -2.21
CA GLU A 435 -8.89 -3.36 -2.50
C GLU A 435 -8.54 -3.55 -3.99
N SER A 436 -7.97 -4.71 -4.34
CA SER A 436 -7.68 -5.01 -5.76
C SER A 436 -8.95 -5.36 -6.53
N THR A 437 -9.56 -4.36 -7.18
CA THR A 437 -10.81 -4.46 -7.97
C THR A 437 -10.89 -5.67 -8.89
N PHE A 438 -9.89 -5.92 -9.73
CA PHE A 438 -9.92 -7.04 -10.68
C PHE A 438 -9.84 -8.40 -9.99
N TYR A 439 -9.06 -8.51 -8.91
CA TYR A 439 -8.96 -9.73 -8.11
C TYR A 439 -10.26 -10.01 -7.38
N VAL A 440 -10.83 -8.99 -6.72
CA VAL A 440 -12.10 -9.09 -5.99
C VAL A 440 -13.19 -9.57 -6.94
N ILE A 441 -13.31 -8.96 -8.14
CA ILE A 441 -14.24 -9.42 -9.19
C ILE A 441 -14.00 -10.88 -9.56
N ALA A 442 -12.76 -11.25 -9.89
CA ALA A 442 -12.45 -12.60 -10.34
C ALA A 442 -12.76 -13.66 -9.28
N VAL A 443 -12.43 -13.40 -8.02
CA VAL A 443 -12.62 -14.35 -6.92
C VAL A 443 -14.09 -14.44 -6.52
N TYR A 444 -14.75 -13.31 -6.28
CA TYR A 444 -16.10 -13.31 -5.77
C TYR A 444 -17.11 -13.71 -6.85
N PHE A 445 -17.10 -13.09 -8.04
CA PHE A 445 -18.00 -13.51 -9.12
C PHE A 445 -17.63 -14.88 -9.68
N GLY A 446 -16.35 -15.24 -9.68
CA GLY A 446 -15.90 -16.58 -10.07
C GLY A 446 -16.44 -17.67 -9.14
N SER A 447 -16.47 -17.44 -7.82
CA SER A 447 -16.99 -18.41 -6.85
C SER A 447 -18.45 -18.82 -7.08
N VAL A 448 -19.23 -17.92 -7.69
CA VAL A 448 -20.66 -18.13 -7.98
C VAL A 448 -20.98 -18.22 -9.49
N ASN A 449 -19.95 -18.37 -10.33
CA ASN A 449 -20.05 -18.52 -11.78
C ASN A 449 -20.83 -17.40 -12.52
N ILE A 450 -20.72 -16.16 -12.03
CA ILE A 450 -21.32 -14.99 -12.69
C ILE A 450 -20.49 -14.62 -13.93
N LYS A 451 -21.15 -14.53 -15.09
CA LYS A 451 -20.53 -14.18 -16.38
C LYS A 451 -20.73 -12.71 -16.74
N ASN A 452 -21.90 -12.16 -16.43
CA ASN A 452 -22.24 -10.77 -16.70
C ASN A 452 -22.15 -9.95 -15.41
N THR A 453 -21.06 -9.19 -15.27
CA THR A 453 -20.79 -8.32 -14.12
C THR A 453 -21.59 -7.01 -14.13
N ARG A 454 -22.39 -6.76 -15.17
CA ARG A 454 -23.14 -5.51 -15.40
C ARG A 454 -22.21 -4.29 -15.26
N TYR A 455 -22.54 -3.36 -14.37
CA TYR A 455 -21.80 -2.11 -14.16
C TYR A 455 -20.82 -2.19 -12.97
N ALA A 456 -20.63 -3.36 -12.35
CA ALA A 456 -19.80 -3.52 -11.14
C ALA A 456 -18.36 -3.06 -11.38
N LEU A 457 -17.70 -3.56 -12.43
CA LEU A 457 -16.31 -3.21 -12.75
C LEU A 457 -16.13 -1.70 -12.95
N GLY A 458 -17.00 -1.08 -13.76
CA GLY A 458 -16.91 0.36 -14.02
C GLY A 458 -17.12 1.20 -12.76
N THR A 459 -18.04 0.79 -11.88
CA THR A 459 -18.26 1.49 -10.62
C THR A 459 -17.11 1.30 -9.64
N MET A 460 -16.55 0.10 -9.51
CA MET A 460 -15.39 -0.15 -8.64
C MET A 460 -14.17 0.66 -9.10
N LEU A 461 -13.87 0.70 -10.40
CA LEU A 461 -12.79 1.53 -10.93
C LEU A 461 -13.01 3.03 -10.72
N LEU A 462 -14.27 3.49 -10.81
CA LEU A 462 -14.60 4.89 -10.48
C LEU A 462 -14.37 5.19 -9.00
N VAL A 463 -14.72 4.26 -8.11
CA VAL A 463 -14.46 4.37 -6.66
C VAL A 463 -12.95 4.37 -6.41
N ASP A 464 -12.17 3.54 -7.09
CA ASP A 464 -10.70 3.54 -6.98
C ASP A 464 -10.13 4.92 -7.33
N VAL A 465 -10.60 5.54 -8.41
CA VAL A 465 -10.20 6.91 -8.78
C VAL A 465 -10.57 7.93 -7.70
N ILE A 466 -11.77 7.83 -7.12
CA ILE A 466 -12.20 8.69 -6.02
C ILE A 466 -11.30 8.51 -4.79
N CYS A 467 -10.94 7.26 -4.44
CA CYS A 467 -10.01 6.97 -3.36
C CYS A 467 -8.62 7.57 -3.63
N VAL A 468 -8.11 7.51 -4.86
CA VAL A 468 -6.83 8.12 -5.24
C VAL A 468 -6.88 9.63 -5.09
N ILE A 469 -7.91 10.29 -5.63
CA ILE A 469 -8.06 11.74 -5.52
C ILE A 469 -8.18 12.15 -4.05
N THR A 470 -8.99 11.42 -3.28
CA THR A 470 -9.18 11.68 -1.85
C THR A 470 -7.88 11.49 -1.07
N ALA A 471 -7.12 10.42 -1.33
CA ALA A 471 -5.83 10.18 -0.70
C ALA A 471 -4.86 11.33 -0.93
N ILE A 472 -4.80 11.87 -2.15
CA ILE A 472 -3.96 13.03 -2.48
C ILE A 472 -4.38 14.24 -1.65
N PHE A 473 -5.67 14.59 -1.63
CA PHE A 473 -6.15 15.74 -0.85
C PHE A 473 -5.94 15.57 0.65
N VAL A 474 -6.24 14.39 1.20
CA VAL A 474 -6.07 14.11 2.62
C VAL A 474 -4.58 14.13 2.98
N ALA A 475 -3.71 13.50 2.19
CA ALA A 475 -2.27 13.54 2.44
C ALA A 475 -1.74 14.98 2.47
N SER A 476 -2.08 15.80 1.47
CA SER A 476 -1.64 17.20 1.40
C SER A 476 -2.26 18.10 2.48
N TRP A 477 -3.35 17.65 3.12
CA TRP A 477 -3.96 18.38 4.23
C TRP A 477 -3.22 18.14 5.55
N PHE A 478 -2.73 16.91 5.73
CA PHE A 478 -2.14 16.40 6.96
C PHE A 478 -0.62 16.54 7.02
N PHE A 479 0.06 16.43 5.88
CA PHE A 479 1.51 16.47 5.71
C PHE A 479 1.89 17.59 4.75
#